data_AF-A0A1D8FYC4-F1
#
_entry.id   AF-A0A1D8FYC4-F1
#
_cell.length_a   1.000
_cell.length_b   1.000
_cell.length_c   1.000
_cell.angle_alpha   90.00
_cell.angle_beta   90.00
_cell.angle_gamma   90.00
#
_symmetry.space_group_name_H-M   'P 1'
#
loop_
_entity.id
_entity.type
_entity.pdbx_description
1 polymer ?
#
loop_
_entity_poly.entity_id
_entity_poly.type
_entity_poly.pdbx_seq_one_letter_code
_entity_poly.pdbx_strand_id
1 'polypeptide(L)'
;MAPGPDGASPEPAGAAPLVPGGGDGPRPLGVERAPTGHGAVDTLLERLGDADHLPADGHPAVYEDVHRGLRETLAALDAHPRPGPPNDHRS
;
A
#
# COMPACT_ATOMS: atom_id res chain seq x y z
N MET A 1 -29.80 39.74 40.95
CA MET A 1 -28.43 39.38 41.36
C MET A 1 -28.50 38.17 42.27
N ALA A 2 -28.25 36.99 41.72
CA ALA A 2 -27.90 35.76 42.46
C ALA A 2 -26.87 35.01 41.60
N PRO A 3 -25.61 34.88 42.04
CA PRO A 3 -24.61 34.05 41.37
C PRO A 3 -24.63 32.60 41.92
N GLY A 4 -24.49 31.62 41.04
CA GLY A 4 -24.26 30.21 41.36
C GLY A 4 -23.38 29.55 40.28
N PRO A 5 -22.47 28.63 40.65
CA PRO A 5 -21.14 28.50 40.03
C PRO A 5 -21.05 27.54 38.84
N ASP A 6 -20.03 27.81 38.02
CA ASP A 6 -19.38 26.93 37.04
C ASP A 6 -19.10 25.54 37.64
N GLY A 7 -19.34 24.46 36.87
CA GLY A 7 -19.14 23.11 37.39
C GLY A 7 -19.31 21.98 36.37
N ALA A 8 -18.22 21.71 35.65
CA ALA A 8 -17.83 20.41 35.10
C ALA A 8 -18.73 19.79 34.01
N SER A 9 -18.40 20.12 32.76
CA SER A 9 -18.44 19.12 31.69
C SER A 9 -17.60 17.91 32.13
N PRO A 10 -18.08 16.66 32.03
CA PRO A 10 -17.27 15.52 32.40
C PRO A 10 -16.05 15.47 31.47
N GLU A 11 -14.87 15.73 32.05
CA GLU A 11 -13.60 15.48 31.38
C GLU A 11 -13.57 13.99 30.97
N PRO A 12 -13.10 13.67 29.76
CA PRO A 12 -13.00 12.27 29.35
C PRO A 12 -12.04 11.56 30.31
N ALA A 13 -12.61 10.68 31.12
CA ALA A 13 -11.89 9.75 31.97
C ALA A 13 -10.76 9.11 31.14
N GLY A 14 -9.55 9.17 31.70
CA GLY A 14 -8.30 8.92 31.00
C GLY A 14 -8.36 7.73 30.05
N ALA A 15 -7.87 7.95 28.82
CA ALA A 15 -7.56 6.89 27.90
C ALA A 15 -6.61 5.91 28.60
N ALA A 16 -7.13 4.74 28.97
CA ALA A 16 -6.30 3.64 29.44
C ALA A 16 -5.23 3.38 28.35
N PRO A 17 -3.95 3.18 28.72
CA PRO A 17 -2.93 2.87 27.74
C PRO A 17 -3.37 1.63 26.97
N LEU A 18 -3.44 1.77 25.65
CA LEU A 18 -3.71 0.66 24.75
C LEU A 18 -2.51 -0.27 24.89
N VAL A 19 -2.66 -1.35 25.66
CA VAL A 19 -1.69 -2.43 25.70
C VAL A 19 -1.65 -3.00 24.29
N PRO A 20 -0.54 -2.89 23.54
CA PRO A 20 -0.46 -3.49 22.22
C PRO A 20 -0.66 -4.99 22.41
N GLY A 21 -1.77 -5.51 21.89
CA GLY A 21 -2.09 -6.92 21.92
C GLY A 21 -0.95 -7.68 21.28
N GLY A 22 -0.21 -8.44 22.09
CA GLY A 22 0.87 -9.26 21.60
C GLY A 22 0.35 -10.30 20.62
N GLY A 23 0.91 -10.29 19.41
CA GLY A 23 1.05 -11.51 18.61
C GLY A 23 0.35 -11.60 17.26
N ASP A 24 -0.42 -10.61 16.81
CA ASP A 24 -0.97 -10.63 15.44
C ASP A 24 -0.26 -9.54 14.62
N GLY A 25 0.99 -9.84 14.25
CA GLY A 25 1.63 -9.12 13.14
C GLY A 25 0.81 -9.30 11.86
N PRO A 26 0.99 -8.45 10.85
CA PRO A 26 0.26 -8.57 9.59
C PRO A 26 0.34 -10.02 9.09
N ARG A 27 -0.82 -10.67 8.99
CA ARG A 27 -0.91 -12.04 8.49
C ARG A 27 -0.99 -11.99 6.97
N PRO A 28 -0.17 -12.76 6.25
CA PRO A 28 -0.15 -12.71 4.79
C PRO A 28 -1.54 -13.04 4.23
N LEU A 29 -1.99 -12.29 3.24
CA LEU A 29 -3.34 -12.38 2.64
C LEU A 29 -3.65 -13.72 1.96
N GLY A 30 -2.70 -14.65 1.90
CA GLY A 30 -2.88 -15.99 1.32
C GLY A 30 -3.07 -15.99 -0.20
N VAL A 31 -2.73 -14.88 -0.88
CA VAL A 31 -2.84 -14.77 -2.34
C VAL A 31 -1.67 -15.50 -2.98
N GLU A 32 -1.95 -16.57 -3.71
CA GLU A 32 -0.97 -17.24 -4.57
C GLU A 32 -0.52 -16.26 -5.67
N ARG A 33 0.78 -16.01 -5.76
CA ARG A 33 1.38 -15.22 -6.84
C ARG A 33 1.97 -16.18 -7.85
N ALA A 34 1.25 -16.43 -8.94
CA ALA A 34 1.82 -17.11 -10.10
C ALA A 34 2.81 -16.16 -10.82
N PRO A 35 3.97 -16.66 -11.28
CA PRO A 35 4.91 -15.85 -12.04
C PRO A 35 4.24 -15.31 -13.30
N THR A 36 4.41 -14.03 -13.54
CA THR A 36 3.80 -13.31 -14.66
C THR A 36 4.50 -13.60 -15.99
N GLY A 37 5.73 -14.11 -15.93
CA GLY A 37 6.59 -14.36 -17.10
C GLY A 37 7.32 -13.10 -17.59
N HIS A 38 7.25 -12.01 -16.83
CA HIS A 38 7.93 -10.76 -17.12
C HIS A 38 8.93 -10.47 -15.99
N GLY A 39 10.21 -10.73 -16.25
CA GLY A 39 11.25 -10.74 -15.21
C GLY A 39 11.33 -9.47 -14.35
N ALA A 40 11.02 -8.30 -14.92
CA ALA A 40 10.96 -7.05 -14.17
C ALA A 40 9.77 -7.00 -13.18
N VAL A 41 8.59 -7.47 -13.59
CA VAL A 41 7.42 -7.56 -12.70
C VAL A 41 7.64 -8.62 -11.63
N ASP A 42 8.18 -9.78 -12.01
CA ASP A 42 8.44 -10.88 -11.09
C ASP A 42 9.46 -10.47 -10.00
N THR A 43 10.53 -9.75 -10.37
CA THR A 43 11.51 -9.21 -9.40
C THR A 43 10.88 -8.24 -8.39
N LEU A 44 9.97 -7.37 -8.84
CA LEU A 44 9.27 -6.42 -7.96
C LEU A 44 8.30 -7.14 -7.01
N LEU A 45 7.66 -8.21 -7.46
CA LEU A 45 6.77 -9.03 -6.63
C LEU A 45 7.54 -9.80 -5.55
N GLU A 46 8.73 -10.31 -5.87
CA GLU A 46 9.62 -10.90 -4.86
C GLU A 46 10.03 -9.87 -3.80
N ARG A 47 10.40 -8.66 -4.22
CA ARG A 47 10.74 -7.55 -3.31
C ARG A 47 9.58 -7.14 -2.40
N LEU A 48 8.35 -7.20 -2.91
CA LEU A 48 7.15 -6.99 -2.11
C LEU A 48 6.92 -8.10 -1.08
N GLY A 49 7.33 -9.34 -1.38
CA GLY A 49 7.30 -10.45 -0.41
C GLY A 49 8.29 -10.26 0.75
N ASP A 50 9.44 -9.64 0.48
CA ASP A 50 10.42 -9.26 1.51
C ASP A 50 9.87 -8.18 2.45
N ALA A 51 9.06 -7.25 1.91
CA ALA A 51 8.36 -6.23 2.69
C ALA A 51 7.45 -6.81 3.78
N ASP A 52 6.77 -7.93 3.53
CA ASP A 52 5.88 -8.61 4.50
C ASP A 52 6.63 -9.01 5.78
N HIS A 53 7.94 -9.25 5.67
CA HIS A 53 8.82 -9.65 6.77
C HIS A 53 9.53 -8.48 7.45
N LEU A 54 9.49 -7.28 6.86
CA LEU A 54 10.09 -6.06 7.42
C LEU A 54 9.23 -5.51 8.59
N PRO A 55 9.80 -4.70 9.49
CA PRO A 55 9.00 -3.92 10.43
C PRO A 55 8.17 -2.87 9.68
N ALA A 56 6.98 -2.53 10.21
CA ALA A 56 6.03 -1.62 9.56
C ALA A 56 6.61 -0.25 9.17
N ASP A 57 7.63 0.24 9.90
CA ASP A 57 8.34 1.49 9.58
C ASP A 57 9.08 1.43 8.22
N GLY A 58 9.49 0.24 7.78
CA GLY A 58 10.18 0.01 6.50
C GLY A 58 9.25 -0.33 5.33
N HIS A 59 7.99 -0.68 5.60
CA HIS A 59 6.99 -1.04 4.57
C HIS A 59 6.71 0.07 3.55
N PRO A 60 6.50 1.35 3.93
CA PRO A 60 6.06 2.37 2.97
C PRO A 60 7.12 2.63 1.88
N ALA A 61 8.41 2.59 2.23
CA ALA A 61 9.49 2.77 1.27
C ALA A 61 9.54 1.65 0.21
N VAL A 62 9.26 0.41 0.61
CA VAL A 62 9.22 -0.73 -0.31
C VAL A 62 7.96 -0.68 -1.18
N TYR A 63 6.81 -0.33 -0.60
CA TYR A 63 5.57 -0.17 -1.36
C TYR A 63 5.70 0.88 -2.47
N GLU A 64 6.26 2.05 -2.17
CA GLU A 64 6.40 3.13 -3.14
C GLU A 64 7.37 2.77 -4.28
N ASP A 65 8.47 2.09 -3.96
CA ASP A 65 9.43 1.59 -4.95
C ASP A 65 8.78 0.56 -5.89
N VAL A 66 8.07 -0.41 -5.33
CA VAL A 66 7.34 -1.44 -6.10
C VAL A 66 6.26 -0.79 -6.96
N HIS A 67 5.52 0.18 -6.43
CA HIS A 67 4.46 0.88 -7.17
C HIS A 67 5.03 1.69 -8.34
N ARG A 68 6.15 2.38 -8.14
CA ARG A 68 6.85 3.09 -9.21
C ARG A 68 7.38 2.13 -10.28
N GLY A 69 8.11 1.09 -9.87
CA GLY A 69 8.69 0.12 -10.80
C GLY A 69 7.64 -0.59 -11.64
N LEU A 70 6.50 -0.95 -11.03
CA LEU A 70 5.40 -1.58 -11.76
C LEU A 70 4.77 -0.62 -12.76
N ARG A 71 4.55 0.64 -12.36
CA ARG A 71 4.00 1.67 -13.25
C ARG A 71 4.92 1.93 -14.45
N GLU A 72 6.23 2.03 -14.24
CA GLU A 72 7.20 2.24 -15.32
C GLU A 72 7.25 1.04 -16.26
N THR A 73 7.26 -0.19 -15.71
CA THR A 73 7.28 -1.42 -16.52
C THR A 73 6.01 -1.54 -17.38
N LEU A 74 4.85 -1.28 -16.80
CA LEU A 74 3.57 -1.30 -17.53
C LEU A 74 3.49 -0.17 -18.57
N ALA A 75 3.99 1.03 -18.25
CA ALA A 75 4.07 2.12 -19.22
C ALA A 75 5.01 1.80 -20.38
N ALA A 76 6.13 1.10 -20.13
CA ALA A 76 7.05 0.66 -21.18
C ALA A 76 6.41 -0.39 -22.10
N LEU A 77 5.58 -1.29 -21.54
CA LEU A 77 4.80 -2.26 -22.31
C LEU A 77 3.73 -1.57 -23.16
N ASP A 78 3.03 -0.57 -22.61
CA ASP A 78 2.01 0.21 -23.33
C ASP A 78 2.63 1.06 -24.44
N ALA A 79 3.80 1.64 -24.19
CA ALA A 79 4.56 2.41 -25.16
C ALA A 79 5.18 1.55 -26.28
N HIS A 80 5.13 0.22 -26.19
CA HIS A 80 5.61 -0.66 -27.25
C HIS A 80 4.70 -0.49 -28.48
N PRO A 81 5.18 0.14 -29.57
CA PRO A 81 4.35 0.36 -30.74
C PRO A 81 3.96 -1.00 -31.31
N ARG A 82 2.66 -1.31 -31.30
CA ARG A 82 2.15 -2.52 -31.95
C ARG A 82 2.46 -2.39 -33.45
N PRO A 83 3.21 -3.32 -34.05
CA PRO A 83 3.42 -3.29 -35.50
C PRO A 83 2.08 -3.62 -36.16
N GLY A 84 1.36 -2.57 -36.55
CA GLY A 84 0.07 -2.63 -37.23
C GLY A 84 -0.06 -1.41 -38.15
N PRO A 85 -0.73 -1.56 -39.30
CA PRO A 85 -0.91 -0.45 -40.23
C PRO A 85 -1.67 0.69 -39.52
N PRO A 86 -1.35 1.97 -39.82
CA PRO A 86 -2.10 3.09 -39.26
C PRO A 86 -3.55 2.95 -39.72
N ASN A 87 -4.47 2.72 -38.77
CA ASN A 87 -5.89 2.74 -39.07
C ASN A 87 -6.25 4.20 -39.41
N ASP A 88 -6.48 4.46 -40.69
CA ASP A 88 -6.93 5.76 -41.22
C ASP A 88 -8.39 5.95 -40.81
N HIS A 89 -8.61 6.52 -39.62
CA HIS A 89 -9.94 6.84 -39.10
C HIS A 89 -10.51 8.10 -39.77
N ARG A 90 -10.54 8.12 -41.11
CA ARG A 90 -11.16 9.19 -41.88
C ARG A 90 -12.48 8.70 -42.46
N SER A 91 -13.58 9.08 -41.80
CA SER A 91 -14.94 9.08 -42.35
C SER A 91 -15.62 10.38 -41.96
#